data_AF-A0A9E5WNH9-F1
#
_entry.id   AF-A0A9E5WNH9-F1
#
_cell.length_a   1.000
_cell.length_b   1.000
_cell.length_c   1.000
_cell.angle_alpha   90.00
_cell.angle_beta   90.00
_cell.angle_gamma   90.00
#
_symmetry.space_group_name_H-M   'P 1'
#
loop_
_entity.id
_entity.type
_entity.pdbx_description
1 polymer ?
#
loop_
_entity_poly.entity_id
_entity_poly.type
_entity_poly.pdbx_seq_one_letter_code
_entity_poly.pdbx_strand_id
1 'polypeptide(L)'
;MTIAVHDYFRSRRNDRKKEPRYLAVIDKDACTSCGACATVCPVDCIFEVPSGMPSESYHQVDTSRCIGCQLCYRSPRDSTRFFTLRVCPWDAIDLLHNPAVDWSGSSSSLRNLWLSTDVERLPWAALEEYGYALLLSGEVFVPAERAALAEFLTRPCWRLPDGAAGPLAEGADGWGTYQVFRATSAGRAALQSVFKSSNRVFLG
;
A
#
# COMPACT_ATOMS: atom_id res chain seq x y z
N MET A 1 9.26 7.17 17.98
CA MET A 1 10.36 7.36 17.01
C MET A 1 10.19 6.31 15.93
N THR A 2 10.05 6.72 14.67
CA THR A 2 9.91 5.79 13.53
C THR A 2 11.27 5.32 13.04
N ILE A 3 11.31 4.11 12.48
CA ILE A 3 12.52 3.52 11.91
C ILE A 3 12.54 3.86 10.42
N ALA A 4 13.64 4.41 9.94
CA ALA A 4 13.83 4.70 8.52
C ALA A 4 13.85 3.40 7.70
N VAL A 5 13.37 3.46 6.46
CA VAL A 5 13.19 2.30 5.57
C VAL A 5 14.43 1.39 5.47
N HIS A 6 15.63 1.97 5.49
CA HIS A 6 16.90 1.25 5.40
C HIS A 6 17.14 0.37 6.63
N ASP A 7 16.94 0.92 7.82
CA ASP A 7 17.12 0.21 9.09
C ASP A 7 15.94 -0.75 9.36
N TYR A 8 14.77 -0.39 8.85
CA TYR A 8 13.56 -1.19 8.95
C TYR A 8 13.76 -2.56 8.31
N PHE A 9 14.08 -2.60 7.00
CA PHE A 9 14.24 -3.88 6.29
C PHE A 9 15.53 -4.63 6.64
N ARG A 10 16.48 -4.00 7.33
CA ARG A 10 17.62 -4.71 7.95
C ARG A 10 17.21 -5.52 9.16
N SER A 11 16.32 -4.98 10.00
CA SER A 11 15.97 -5.54 11.31
C SER A 11 14.66 -6.33 11.32
N ARG A 12 13.75 -6.07 10.39
CA ARG A 12 12.44 -6.72 10.28
C ARG A 12 12.40 -7.69 9.11
N ARG A 13 11.58 -8.74 9.27
CA ARG A 13 11.34 -9.82 8.28
C ARG A 13 9.85 -10.03 8.12
N ASN A 14 9.42 -10.65 7.02
CA ASN A 14 8.01 -11.00 6.86
C ASN A 14 7.60 -12.10 7.86
N ASP A 15 6.64 -11.83 8.73
CA ASP A 15 6.15 -12.76 9.76
C ASP A 15 4.61 -12.89 9.79
N ARG A 16 3.91 -12.35 8.78
CA ARG A 16 2.45 -12.40 8.73
C ARG A 16 1.94 -13.80 8.37
N LYS A 17 1.19 -14.40 9.29
CA LYS A 17 0.63 -15.76 9.14
C LYS A 17 -0.70 -15.82 8.40
N LYS A 18 -1.49 -14.74 8.41
CA LYS A 18 -2.84 -14.69 7.83
C LYS A 18 -3.06 -13.37 7.12
N GLU A 19 -3.78 -13.43 6.00
CA GLU A 19 -4.20 -12.23 5.27
C GLU A 19 -5.18 -11.41 6.12
N PRO A 20 -4.97 -10.09 6.27
CA PRO A 20 -5.84 -9.23 7.05
C PRO A 20 -7.11 -8.90 6.27
N ARG A 21 -8.18 -8.49 6.95
CA ARG A 21 -9.41 -8.03 6.28
C ARG A 21 -9.28 -6.66 5.63
N TYR A 22 -8.43 -5.81 6.20
CA TYR A 22 -8.23 -4.45 5.76
C TYR A 22 -6.74 -4.21 5.48
N LEU A 23 -6.49 -3.46 4.42
CA LEU A 23 -5.16 -3.04 3.99
C LEU A 23 -5.05 -1.55 4.27
N ALA A 24 -3.95 -1.11 4.88
CA ALA A 24 -3.76 0.28 5.25
C ALA A 24 -2.72 0.91 4.33
N VAL A 25 -3.10 1.99 3.65
CA VAL A 25 -2.23 2.70 2.71
C VAL A 25 -2.13 4.16 3.14
N ILE A 26 -0.92 4.71 3.10
CA ILE A 26 -0.65 6.09 3.50
C ILE A 26 -0.46 6.93 2.25
N ASP A 27 -1.17 8.06 2.21
CA ASP A 27 -1.02 9.09 1.20
C ASP A 27 0.22 9.95 1.50
N LYS A 28 1.22 9.89 0.62
CA LYS A 28 2.46 10.66 0.73
C LYS A 28 2.19 12.16 0.80
N ASP A 29 1.24 12.67 0.00
CA ASP A 29 1.02 14.11 -0.14
C ASP A 29 0.31 14.71 1.09
N ALA A 30 -0.41 13.89 1.86
CA ALA A 30 -1.06 14.28 3.11
C ALA A 30 -0.24 13.93 4.37
N CYS A 31 0.76 13.07 4.25
CA CYS A 31 1.56 12.61 5.38
C CYS A 31 2.67 13.62 5.73
N THR A 32 2.77 13.99 7.01
CA THR A 32 3.82 14.92 7.50
C THR A 32 4.93 14.22 8.30
N SER A 33 5.03 12.90 8.19
CA SER A 33 5.90 12.06 9.04
C SER A 33 5.79 12.29 10.56
N CYS A 34 4.59 12.58 11.10
CA CYS A 34 4.44 12.83 12.55
C CYS A 34 4.65 11.60 13.45
N GLY A 35 4.52 10.38 12.91
CA GLY A 35 4.80 9.12 13.61
C GLY A 35 3.67 8.59 14.50
N ALA A 36 2.53 9.30 14.62
CA ALA A 36 1.41 8.88 15.46
C ALA A 36 0.89 7.47 15.11
N CYS A 37 0.74 7.17 13.81
CA CYS A 37 0.29 5.88 13.32
C CYS A 37 1.26 4.74 13.67
N ALA A 38 2.57 5.00 13.58
CA ALA A 38 3.60 4.02 13.89
C ALA A 38 3.64 3.70 15.39
N THR A 39 3.46 4.71 16.25
CA THR A 39 3.44 4.53 17.72
C THR A 39 2.33 3.61 18.20
N VAL A 40 1.17 3.60 17.54
CA VAL A 40 0.04 2.75 17.92
C VAL A 40 0.04 1.39 17.22
N CYS A 41 0.96 1.14 16.28
CA CYS A 41 1.00 -0.09 15.51
C CYS A 41 1.50 -1.25 16.39
N PRO A 42 0.69 -2.29 16.68
CA PRO A 42 1.07 -3.36 17.60
C PRO A 42 2.13 -4.32 17.05
N VAL A 43 2.45 -4.23 15.76
CA VAL A 43 3.38 -5.13 15.04
C VAL A 43 4.56 -4.38 14.43
N ASP A 44 4.71 -3.08 14.75
CA ASP A 44 5.74 -2.19 14.22
C ASP A 44 5.90 -2.31 12.69
N CYS A 45 4.79 -2.26 11.94
CA CYS A 45 4.79 -2.43 10.49
C CYS A 45 4.73 -1.11 9.71
N ILE A 46 5.06 0.02 10.32
CA ILE A 46 5.02 1.33 9.68
C ILE A 46 6.41 1.95 9.78
N PHE A 47 7.01 2.25 8.64
CA PHE A 47 8.35 2.79 8.54
C PHE A 47 8.34 4.15 7.84
N GLU A 48 9.40 4.92 8.09
CA GLU A 48 9.57 6.24 7.49
C GLU A 48 10.39 6.16 6.20
N VAL A 49 9.94 6.86 5.18
CA VAL A 49 10.69 7.13 3.95
C VAL A 49 11.22 8.57 4.06
N PRO A 50 12.52 8.74 4.38
CA PRO A 50 13.09 10.07 4.55
C PRO A 50 13.26 10.77 3.19
N SER A 51 12.95 12.07 3.13
CA SER A 51 13.37 12.96 2.05
C SER A 51 14.49 13.89 2.52
N GLY A 52 15.23 14.48 1.57
CA GLY A 52 16.20 15.54 1.86
C GLY A 52 15.54 16.80 2.42
N MET A 53 14.24 16.98 2.19
CA MET A 53 13.41 18.00 2.85
C MET A 53 12.51 17.33 3.89
N PRO A 54 12.58 17.72 5.19
CA PRO A 54 11.78 17.10 6.24
C PRO A 54 10.28 17.13 6.00
N SER A 55 9.78 18.15 5.30
CA SER A 55 8.36 18.29 4.94
C SER A 55 7.87 17.29 3.89
N GLU A 56 8.78 16.56 3.25
CA GLU A 56 8.47 15.57 2.21
C GLU A 56 8.72 14.12 2.68
N SER A 57 9.21 13.95 3.91
CA SER A 57 9.25 12.63 4.54
C SER A 57 7.84 12.13 4.79
N TYR A 58 7.61 10.84 4.58
CA TYR A 58 6.30 10.22 4.78
C TYR A 58 6.43 8.81 5.35
N HIS A 59 5.33 8.25 5.80
CA HIS A 59 5.28 6.88 6.29
C HIS A 59 4.74 5.93 5.23
N GLN A 60 5.23 4.69 5.22
CA GLN A 60 4.66 3.60 4.44
C GLN A 60 4.39 2.40 5.36
N VAL A 61 3.33 1.66 5.07
CA VAL A 61 2.99 0.41 5.76
C VAL A 61 3.73 -0.74 5.08
N ASP A 62 4.50 -1.53 5.85
CA ASP A 62 4.95 -2.86 5.43
C ASP A 62 3.78 -3.84 5.54
N THR A 63 3.21 -4.08 4.38
CA THR A 63 2.01 -4.87 4.24
C THR A 63 2.26 -6.34 4.46
N SER A 64 3.50 -6.79 4.27
CA SER A 64 3.91 -8.15 4.59
C SER A 64 3.85 -8.44 6.10
N ARG A 65 3.75 -7.41 6.96
CA ARG A 65 3.63 -7.56 8.41
C ARG A 65 2.31 -7.00 8.96
N CYS A 66 1.62 -6.15 8.20
CA CYS A 66 0.35 -5.55 8.62
C CYS A 66 -0.75 -6.59 8.87
N ILE A 67 -1.36 -6.52 10.06
CA ILE A 67 -2.46 -7.41 10.49
C ILE A 67 -3.85 -6.79 10.33
N GLY A 68 -3.96 -5.60 9.72
CA GLY A 68 -5.24 -4.92 9.47
C GLY A 68 -6.03 -4.57 10.73
N CYS A 69 -5.35 -4.29 11.85
CA CYS A 69 -5.98 -3.98 13.14
C CYS A 69 -6.69 -2.61 13.19
N GLN A 70 -6.49 -1.75 12.18
CA GLN A 70 -7.06 -0.40 12.05
C GLN A 70 -6.63 0.62 13.11
N LEU A 71 -5.77 0.27 14.07
CA LEU A 71 -5.32 1.18 15.13
C LEU A 71 -4.56 2.39 14.58
N CYS A 72 -3.85 2.25 13.46
CA CYS A 72 -3.22 3.38 12.77
C CYS A 72 -4.22 4.41 12.24
N TYR A 73 -5.46 4.00 11.97
CA TYR A 73 -6.50 4.84 11.40
C TYR A 73 -7.40 5.44 12.49
N ARG A 74 -7.91 4.63 13.42
CA ARG A 74 -8.86 5.07 14.47
C ARG A 74 -8.49 4.56 15.86
N SER A 75 -8.85 5.34 16.89
CA SER A 75 -8.86 4.86 18.28
C SER A 75 -10.20 4.18 18.56
N PRO A 76 -10.26 2.83 18.74
CA PRO A 76 -11.54 2.15 18.98
C PRO A 76 -12.17 2.51 20.31
N ARG A 77 -11.35 2.86 21.31
CA ARG A 77 -11.81 3.22 22.66
C ARG A 77 -12.53 4.56 22.69
N ASP A 78 -12.08 5.48 21.84
CA ASP A 78 -12.55 6.88 21.83
C ASP A 78 -13.45 7.19 20.63
N SER A 79 -13.71 6.18 19.78
CA SER A 79 -14.67 6.28 18.67
C SER A 79 -16.05 5.78 19.07
N THR A 80 -17.08 6.31 18.43
CA THR A 80 -18.48 5.88 18.57
C THR A 80 -19.08 5.63 17.19
N ARG A 81 -20.29 5.08 17.12
CA ARG A 81 -21.04 4.90 15.86
C ARG A 81 -21.39 6.20 15.11
N PHE A 82 -21.14 7.36 15.73
CA PHE A 82 -21.47 8.67 15.18
C PHE A 82 -20.24 9.51 14.86
N PHE A 83 -19.09 9.13 15.41
CA PHE A 83 -17.85 9.87 15.28
C PHE A 83 -16.66 8.94 15.43
N THR A 84 -15.73 9.03 14.47
CA THR A 84 -14.49 8.26 14.47
C THR A 84 -13.34 9.18 14.87
N LEU A 85 -12.73 8.92 16.03
CA LEU A 85 -11.50 9.61 16.42
C LEU A 85 -10.34 9.01 15.64
N ARG A 86 -9.85 9.76 14.65
CA ARG A 86 -8.71 9.35 13.84
C ARG A 86 -7.39 9.51 14.58
N VAL A 87 -6.50 8.53 14.44
CA VAL A 87 -5.13 8.60 14.98
C VAL A 87 -4.24 9.49 14.12
N CYS A 88 -4.42 9.46 12.79
CA CYS A 88 -3.74 10.39 11.91
C CYS A 88 -4.42 11.77 11.97
N PRO A 89 -3.72 12.82 12.44
CA PRO A 89 -4.30 14.17 12.49
C PRO A 89 -4.52 14.77 11.10
N TRP A 90 -3.83 14.26 10.08
CA TRP A 90 -3.86 14.76 8.70
C TRP A 90 -4.78 13.97 7.77
N ASP A 91 -5.49 12.96 8.29
CA ASP A 91 -6.36 12.08 7.48
C ASP A 91 -5.64 11.42 6.29
N ALA A 92 -4.34 11.13 6.46
CA ALA A 92 -3.47 10.61 5.40
C ALA A 92 -3.53 9.08 5.25
N ILE A 93 -4.47 8.39 5.90
CA ILE A 93 -4.51 6.93 5.95
C ILE A 93 -5.83 6.43 5.39
N ASP A 94 -5.73 5.69 4.30
CA ASP A 94 -6.84 5.00 3.68
C ASP A 94 -6.84 3.53 4.09
N LEU A 95 -8.04 3.02 4.37
CA LEU A 95 -8.27 1.58 4.57
C LEU A 95 -8.96 1.03 3.33
N LEU A 96 -8.41 -0.05 2.77
CA LEU A 96 -8.99 -0.79 1.66
C LEU A 96 -9.51 -2.15 2.14
N HIS A 97 -10.53 -2.69 1.48
CA HIS A 97 -10.89 -4.10 1.65
C HIS A 97 -9.81 -5.00 1.05
N ASN A 98 -9.45 -6.08 1.76
CA ASN A 98 -8.54 -7.07 1.21
C ASN A 98 -9.28 -8.04 0.26
N PRO A 99 -9.00 -8.03 -1.06
CA PRO A 99 -9.67 -8.91 -2.00
C PRO A 99 -9.34 -10.41 -1.80
N ALA A 100 -8.31 -10.76 -1.02
CA ALA A 100 -8.00 -12.16 -0.70
C ALA A 100 -8.83 -12.76 0.44
N VAL A 101 -9.55 -11.94 1.21
CA VAL A 101 -10.31 -12.38 2.41
C VAL A 101 -11.77 -11.93 2.34
N ASP A 102 -12.18 -11.24 1.28
CA ASP A 102 -13.43 -10.49 1.25
C ASP A 102 -14.69 -11.38 1.37
N TRP A 103 -15.65 -10.89 2.15
CA TRP A 103 -16.97 -11.48 2.41
C TRP A 103 -18.01 -11.06 1.35
N SER A 104 -17.78 -9.97 0.61
CA SER A 104 -18.73 -9.44 -0.38
C SER A 104 -18.70 -10.17 -1.73
N GLY A 105 -17.73 -11.06 -1.95
CA GLY A 105 -17.49 -11.71 -3.24
C GLY A 105 -16.85 -10.79 -4.29
N SER A 106 -16.40 -9.59 -3.90
CA SER A 106 -15.76 -8.64 -4.81
C SER A 106 -14.32 -9.06 -5.14
N SER A 107 -13.97 -9.10 -6.42
CA SER A 107 -12.59 -9.32 -6.87
C SER A 107 -11.76 -8.04 -6.78
N SER A 108 -10.43 -8.17 -6.80
CA SER A 108 -9.51 -7.03 -6.95
C SER A 108 -9.93 -6.10 -8.10
N SER A 109 -9.87 -4.79 -7.86
CA SER A 109 -10.22 -3.76 -8.84
C SER A 109 -9.29 -3.82 -10.05
N LEU A 110 -8.04 -4.25 -9.83
CA LEU A 110 -7.00 -4.40 -10.85
C LEU A 110 -7.23 -5.57 -11.80
N ARG A 111 -8.14 -6.50 -11.48
CA ARG A 111 -8.37 -7.70 -12.28
C ARG A 111 -8.77 -7.38 -13.73
N ASN A 112 -9.51 -6.29 -13.93
CA ASN A 112 -9.98 -5.87 -15.26
C ASN A 112 -8.87 -5.25 -16.12
N LEU A 113 -7.73 -4.88 -15.52
CA LEU A 113 -6.58 -4.35 -16.24
C LEU A 113 -5.62 -5.44 -16.69
N TRP A 114 -5.65 -6.63 -16.09
CA TRP A 114 -4.69 -7.69 -16.43
C TRP A 114 -5.07 -8.37 -17.76
N LEU A 115 -4.12 -8.43 -18.69
CA LEU A 115 -4.32 -8.92 -20.06
C LEU A 115 -3.81 -10.36 -20.27
N SER A 116 -3.06 -10.93 -19.32
CA SER A 116 -2.46 -12.27 -19.45
C SER A 116 -3.34 -13.36 -18.82
N THR A 117 -3.11 -14.63 -19.18
CA THR A 117 -3.95 -15.78 -18.80
C THR A 117 -3.63 -16.35 -17.42
N ASP A 118 -2.51 -15.98 -16.81
CA ASP A 118 -2.00 -16.46 -15.53
C ASP A 118 -2.70 -15.83 -14.30
N VAL A 119 -3.97 -15.46 -14.43
CA VAL A 119 -4.78 -14.73 -13.43
C VAL A 119 -4.82 -15.37 -12.03
N GLU A 120 -4.71 -16.70 -11.97
CA GLU A 120 -4.77 -17.47 -10.72
C GLU A 120 -3.48 -17.39 -9.91
N ARG A 121 -2.36 -17.02 -10.54
CA ARG A 121 -1.05 -16.90 -9.88
C ARG A 121 -0.81 -15.53 -9.26
N LEU A 122 -1.67 -14.54 -9.54
CA LEU A 122 -1.44 -13.18 -9.08
C LEU A 122 -1.74 -13.01 -7.59
N PRO A 123 -0.84 -12.34 -6.84
CA PRO A 123 -1.06 -11.98 -5.45
C PRO A 123 -1.98 -10.75 -5.35
N TRP A 124 -3.27 -10.90 -5.69
CA TRP A 124 -4.23 -9.80 -5.81
C TRP A 124 -4.29 -8.85 -4.61
N ALA A 125 -4.24 -9.37 -3.38
CA ALA A 125 -4.21 -8.55 -2.18
C ALA A 125 -3.05 -7.55 -2.17
N ALA A 126 -1.86 -8.06 -2.48
CA ALA A 126 -0.66 -7.26 -2.50
C ALA A 126 -0.64 -6.29 -3.70
N LEU A 127 -1.13 -6.72 -4.86
CA LEU A 127 -1.26 -5.86 -6.03
C LEU A 127 -2.24 -4.71 -5.80
N GLU A 128 -3.38 -4.97 -5.17
CA GLU A 128 -4.37 -3.94 -4.83
C GLU A 128 -3.72 -2.87 -3.95
N GLU A 129 -2.99 -3.30 -2.92
CA GLU A 129 -2.35 -2.43 -1.96
C GLU A 129 -1.18 -1.63 -2.53
N TYR A 130 -0.22 -2.32 -3.15
CA TYR A 130 0.94 -1.68 -3.75
C TYR A 130 0.54 -0.85 -4.96
N GLY A 131 -0.47 -1.25 -5.71
CA GLY A 131 -1.07 -0.45 -6.78
C GLY A 131 -1.69 0.84 -6.25
N TYR A 132 -2.43 0.79 -5.15
CA TYR A 132 -2.98 2.00 -4.53
C TYR A 132 -1.89 2.89 -3.92
N ALA A 133 -0.87 2.30 -3.29
CA ALA A 133 0.29 3.04 -2.79
C ALA A 133 1.08 3.72 -3.93
N LEU A 134 1.25 3.04 -5.07
CA LEU A 134 1.85 3.62 -6.28
C LEU A 134 1.01 4.77 -6.84
N LEU A 135 -0.32 4.67 -6.79
CA LEU A 135 -1.20 5.76 -7.21
C LEU A 135 -1.02 7.01 -6.34
N LEU A 136 -1.00 6.84 -5.01
CA LEU A 136 -0.90 7.97 -4.08
C LEU A 136 0.51 8.53 -4.04
N SER A 137 1.52 7.68 -3.82
CA SER A 137 2.89 8.10 -3.52
C SER A 137 3.80 8.19 -4.74
N GLY A 138 3.40 7.62 -5.88
CA GLY A 138 4.23 7.52 -7.09
C GLY A 138 5.36 6.50 -7.00
N GLU A 139 5.75 6.10 -5.80
CA GLU A 139 6.76 5.08 -5.54
C GLU A 139 6.40 4.24 -4.33
N VAL A 140 6.92 3.01 -4.28
CA VAL A 140 6.67 2.10 -3.17
C VAL A 140 7.88 1.22 -2.87
N PHE A 141 8.12 1.03 -1.57
CA PHE A 141 9.23 0.24 -1.04
C PHE A 141 8.73 -1.15 -0.64
N VAL A 142 9.27 -2.19 -1.28
CA VAL A 142 8.80 -3.57 -1.14
C VAL A 142 9.92 -4.44 -0.58
N PRO A 143 9.68 -5.27 0.45
CA PRO A 143 10.68 -6.20 0.95
C PRO A 143 11.24 -7.10 -0.16
N ALA A 144 12.55 -7.39 -0.16
CA ALA A 144 13.18 -8.19 -1.21
C ALA A 144 12.61 -9.61 -1.33
N GLU A 145 12.16 -10.20 -0.21
CA GLU A 145 11.48 -11.51 -0.16
C GLU A 145 10.17 -11.54 -0.96
N ARG A 146 9.63 -10.37 -1.29
CA ARG A 146 8.42 -10.17 -2.09
C ARG A 146 8.74 -9.88 -3.56
N ALA A 147 9.96 -10.21 -4.03
CA ALA A 147 10.41 -9.99 -5.41
C ALA A 147 9.46 -10.54 -6.50
N ALA A 148 8.65 -11.56 -6.22
CA ALA A 148 7.64 -12.02 -7.18
C ALA A 148 6.60 -10.93 -7.52
N LEU A 149 6.35 -9.97 -6.62
CA LEU A 149 5.51 -8.79 -6.91
C LEU A 149 6.17 -7.85 -7.91
N ALA A 150 7.50 -7.77 -7.90
CA ALA A 150 8.26 -6.99 -8.88
C ALA A 150 7.90 -7.44 -10.30
N GLU A 151 7.86 -8.76 -10.50
CA GLU A 151 7.50 -9.37 -11.78
C GLU A 151 6.12 -8.87 -12.25
N PHE A 152 5.10 -8.93 -11.40
CA PHE A 152 3.75 -8.53 -11.79
C PHE A 152 3.57 -7.02 -12.02
N LEU A 153 4.20 -6.17 -11.22
CA LEU A 153 4.10 -4.71 -11.38
C LEU A 153 4.83 -4.20 -12.64
N THR A 154 5.92 -4.86 -13.02
CA THR A 154 6.80 -4.46 -14.13
C THR A 154 6.52 -5.18 -15.44
N ARG A 155 5.67 -6.22 -15.44
CA ARG A 155 5.29 -6.93 -16.66
C ARG A 155 4.41 -6.06 -17.56
N PRO A 156 4.62 -6.06 -18.89
CA PRO A 156 3.81 -5.31 -19.84
C PRO A 156 2.47 -6.00 -20.13
N CYS A 157 1.75 -6.43 -19.09
CA CYS A 157 0.50 -7.17 -19.17
C CYS A 157 -0.68 -6.38 -18.59
N TRP A 158 -0.53 -5.08 -18.39
CA TRP A 158 -1.59 -4.21 -17.90
C TRP A 158 -2.17 -3.37 -19.03
N ARG A 159 -3.49 -3.28 -19.07
CA ARG A 159 -4.21 -2.35 -19.95
C ARG A 159 -4.01 -0.92 -19.46
N LEU A 160 -3.41 -0.11 -20.31
CA LEU A 160 -3.20 1.32 -20.09
C LEU A 160 -4.37 2.14 -20.65
N PRO A 161 -4.50 3.44 -20.28
CA PRO A 161 -5.64 4.27 -20.70
C PRO A 161 -5.77 4.47 -22.22
N ASP A 162 -4.66 4.40 -22.96
CA ASP A 162 -4.60 4.46 -24.43
C ASP A 162 -5.00 3.13 -25.10
N GLY A 163 -5.31 2.09 -24.31
CA GLY A 163 -5.63 0.75 -24.78
C GLY A 163 -4.40 -0.14 -25.02
N ALA A 164 -3.19 0.39 -24.90
CA ALA A 164 -1.96 -0.38 -25.04
C ALA A 164 -1.73 -1.32 -23.85
N ALA A 165 -0.88 -2.33 -24.04
CA ALA A 165 -0.36 -3.17 -22.98
C ALA A 165 0.96 -2.59 -22.48
N GLY A 166 1.10 -2.42 -21.17
CA GLY A 166 2.33 -1.92 -20.57
C GLY A 166 2.42 -2.18 -19.08
N PRO A 167 3.53 -1.76 -18.43
CA PRO A 167 3.75 -1.99 -17.00
C PRO A 167 3.09 -0.90 -16.15
N LEU A 168 2.68 -1.25 -14.93
CA LEU A 168 2.19 -0.28 -13.95
C LEU A 168 3.34 0.52 -13.32
N ALA A 169 4.45 -0.15 -13.11
CA ALA A 169 5.63 0.43 -12.48
C ALA A 169 6.91 -0.08 -13.13
N GLU A 170 8.00 0.65 -12.93
CA GLU A 170 9.35 0.25 -13.27
C GLU A 170 10.16 -0.01 -11.99
N GLY A 171 11.10 -0.95 -12.08
CA GLY A 171 12.04 -1.20 -10.99
C GLY A 171 13.00 -0.02 -10.86
N ALA A 172 13.22 0.42 -9.62
CA ALA A 172 14.17 1.47 -9.25
C ALA A 172 15.26 0.92 -8.32
N ASP A 173 16.22 1.77 -7.95
CA ASP A 173 17.29 1.42 -7.02
C ASP A 173 16.73 0.84 -5.71
N GLY A 174 17.29 -0.27 -5.29
CA GLY A 174 16.99 -0.93 -4.02
C GLY A 174 18.26 -1.14 -3.21
N TRP A 175 18.08 -1.43 -1.93
CA TRP A 175 19.17 -1.89 -1.06
C TRP A 175 18.85 -3.32 -0.75
N GLY A 176 19.71 -4.31 -1.01
CA GLY A 176 19.39 -5.75 -1.11
C GLY A 176 18.40 -6.42 -0.13
N THR A 177 17.97 -5.75 0.95
CA THR A 177 16.83 -6.08 1.81
C THR A 177 15.45 -5.60 1.31
N TYR A 178 15.37 -4.64 0.39
CA TYR A 178 14.15 -4.12 -0.24
C TYR A 178 14.40 -3.62 -1.67
N GLN A 179 13.34 -3.51 -2.45
CA GLN A 179 13.32 -2.94 -3.81
C GLN A 179 12.36 -1.74 -3.85
N VAL A 180 12.64 -0.78 -4.72
CA VAL A 180 11.75 0.36 -4.96
C VAL A 180 11.10 0.19 -6.33
N PHE A 181 9.79 0.44 -6.41
CA PHE A 181 9.07 0.52 -7.67
C PHE A 181 8.53 1.92 -7.84
N ARG A 182 8.65 2.48 -9.05
CA ARG A 182 8.09 3.79 -9.40
C ARG A 182 7.00 3.61 -10.44
N ALA A 183 5.86 4.25 -10.22
CA ALA A 183 4.75 4.18 -11.15
C ALA A 183 5.15 4.83 -12.47
N THR A 184 4.91 4.15 -13.58
CA THR A 184 5.03 4.80 -14.90
C THR A 184 3.92 5.84 -15.02
N SER A 185 4.08 6.86 -15.85
CA SER A 185 3.03 7.88 -16.06
C SER A 185 1.71 7.25 -16.53
N ALA A 186 1.79 6.34 -17.51
CA ALA A 186 0.64 5.60 -18.01
C ALA A 186 0.09 4.59 -16.99
N GLY A 187 0.97 3.93 -16.22
CA GLY A 187 0.60 3.01 -15.15
C GLY A 187 -0.16 3.71 -14.02
N ARG A 188 0.32 4.88 -13.57
CA ARG A 188 -0.37 5.71 -12.57
C ARG A 188 -1.75 6.17 -13.08
N ALA A 189 -1.86 6.54 -14.34
CA ALA A 189 -3.14 6.87 -14.95
C ALA A 189 -4.09 5.65 -15.04
N ALA A 190 -3.57 4.46 -15.33
CA ALA A 190 -4.35 3.21 -15.29
C ALA A 190 -4.87 2.93 -13.87
N LEU A 191 -4.01 3.06 -12.85
CA LEU A 191 -4.37 2.90 -11.44
C LEU A 191 -5.46 3.91 -11.04
N GLN A 192 -5.33 5.17 -11.44
CA GLN A 192 -6.32 6.22 -11.17
C GLN A 192 -7.70 5.91 -11.77
N SER A 193 -7.74 5.26 -12.93
CA SER A 193 -9.00 4.88 -13.58
C SER A 193 -9.78 3.82 -12.80
N VAL A 194 -9.06 2.98 -12.04
CA VAL A 194 -9.58 1.85 -11.28
C VAL A 194 -9.88 2.23 -9.83
N PHE A 195 -8.95 2.91 -9.18
CA PHE A 195 -9.05 3.32 -7.77
C PHE A 195 -9.77 4.66 -7.58
N LYS A 196 -10.79 4.98 -8.41
CA LYS A 196 -11.66 6.14 -8.13
C LYS A 196 -12.18 6.06 -6.69
N SER A 197 -12.61 7.20 -6.14
CA SER A 197 -12.93 7.49 -4.72
C SER A 197 -13.77 6.47 -3.92
N SER A 198 -14.22 5.37 -4.54
CA SER A 198 -14.96 4.23 -4.01
C SER A 198 -14.16 3.20 -3.21
N ASN A 199 -12.82 3.23 -3.18
CA ASN A 199 -12.05 2.16 -2.52
C ASN A 199 -11.67 2.45 -1.05
N ARG A 200 -12.03 3.63 -0.54
CA ARG A 200 -11.86 3.97 0.89
C ARG A 200 -12.98 3.34 1.72
N VAL A 201 -12.60 2.52 2.69
CA VAL A 201 -13.50 2.06 3.75
C VAL A 201 -13.67 3.17 4.77
N PHE A 202 -14.81 3.85 4.72
CA PHE A 202 -15.21 4.74 5.81
C PHE A 202 -15.83 3.89 6.92
N LEU A 203 -15.04 3.67 7.97
CA LEU A 203 -15.53 3.00 9.18
C LEU A 203 -16.44 3.98 9.94
N GLY A 204 -17.75 3.87 9.70
CA GLY A 204 -18.80 4.47 10.54
C GLY A 204 -18.97 3.76 11.87
#